data_AF-A0A0K8RJ42-F1
#
_entry.id   AF-A0A0K8RJ42-F1
#
_cell.length_a   1.000
_cell.length_b   1.000
_cell.length_c   1.000
_cell.angle_alpha   90.00
_cell.angle_beta   90.00
_cell.angle_gamma   90.00
#
_symmetry.space_group_name_H-M   'P 1'
#
loop_
_entity.id
_entity.type
_entity.pdbx_description
1 polymer ?
#
loop_
_entity_poly.entity_id
_entity_poly.type
_entity_poly.pdbx_seq_one_letter_code
_entity_poly.pdbx_strand_id
1 'polypeptide(L)'
;MQLVLFIVIVTFTPLSCEVQSESISDTLEKLTYLKKECKDNLKTKLVERCAESPFLTQLVEVDVSKCKYKCGEEHDNGRIRGTSGQYFKLKDGTPCGLDKVCIDGFYN
;
A
#
# COMPACT_ATOMS: atom_id res chain seq x y z
N MET A 1 2.10 -26.58 36.27
CA MET A 1 1.47 -25.54 35.43
C MET A 1 2.38 -25.30 34.24
N GLN A 2 1.94 -25.66 33.04
CA GLN A 2 2.76 -25.60 31.83
C GLN A 2 2.42 -24.30 31.08
N LEU A 3 3.32 -23.32 31.18
CA LEU A 3 3.21 -22.06 30.45
C LEU A 3 3.52 -22.34 28.98
N VAL A 4 2.46 -22.42 28.16
CA VAL A 4 2.59 -22.54 26.71
C VAL A 4 2.84 -21.13 26.17
N LEU A 5 4.08 -20.87 25.74
CA LEU A 5 4.46 -19.64 25.04
C LEU A 5 3.84 -19.65 23.63
N PHE A 6 2.77 -18.90 23.46
CA PHE A 6 2.22 -18.59 22.12
C PHE A 6 3.07 -17.48 21.49
N ILE A 7 4.15 -17.86 20.82
CA ILE A 7 4.95 -16.93 20.01
C ILE A 7 4.22 -16.76 18.68
N VAL A 8 3.49 -15.65 18.53
CA VAL A 8 2.93 -15.24 17.24
C VAL A 8 4.08 -14.66 16.41
N ILE A 9 4.65 -15.49 15.55
CA ILE A 9 5.65 -15.06 14.58
C ILE A 9 4.90 -14.30 13.47
N VAL A 10 4.77 -12.99 13.63
CA VAL A 10 4.35 -12.12 12.52
C VAL A 10 5.51 -12.10 11.55
N THR A 11 5.43 -12.89 10.48
CA THR A 11 6.38 -12.81 9.37
C THR A 11 6.21 -11.46 8.70
N PHE A 12 7.02 -10.49 9.11
CA PHE A 12 7.32 -9.34 8.28
C PHE A 12 8.08 -9.91 7.09
N THR A 13 7.39 -10.22 5.98
CA THR A 13 8.08 -10.19 4.69
C THR A 13 8.68 -8.79 4.64
N PRO A 14 10.01 -8.61 4.72
CA PRO A 14 10.56 -7.31 4.43
C PRO A 14 10.11 -7.06 3.00
N LEU A 15 9.14 -6.16 2.83
CA LEU A 15 9.13 -5.38 1.61
C LEU A 15 10.54 -4.81 1.61
N SER A 16 11.45 -5.31 0.77
CA SER A 16 12.82 -4.76 0.62
C SER A 16 12.79 -3.34 0.05
N CYS A 17 11.84 -2.52 0.49
CA CYS A 17 11.93 -1.09 0.61
C CYS A 17 12.62 -0.81 1.97
N GLU A 18 13.74 -1.49 2.25
CA GLU A 18 14.72 -0.97 3.18
C GLU A 18 15.22 0.34 2.58
N VAL A 19 15.07 1.43 3.34
CA VAL A 19 15.79 2.66 3.05
C VAL A 19 17.26 2.30 3.23
N GLN A 20 17.98 2.15 2.13
CA GLN A 20 19.42 1.98 2.15
C GLN A 20 20.03 3.28 2.68
N SER A 21 20.14 3.39 4.01
CA SER A 21 20.81 4.49 4.69
C SER A 21 22.31 4.24 4.64
N GLU A 22 22.92 4.51 3.48
CA GLU A 22 24.35 4.81 3.42
C GLU A 22 24.50 6.31 3.21
N SER A 23 25.15 6.96 4.15
CA SER A 23 25.38 8.39 4.21
C SER A 23 26.18 8.87 3.01
N ILE A 24 25.53 9.41 1.99
CA ILE A 24 26.22 10.11 0.89
C ILE A 24 25.45 11.39 0.54
N SER A 25 25.99 12.51 1.04
CA SER A 25 26.04 13.84 0.42
C SER A 25 24.80 14.34 -0.33
N ASP A 26 24.10 15.29 0.31
CA ASP A 26 23.15 16.35 -0.13
C ASP A 26 22.96 16.72 -1.63
N THR A 27 23.13 15.81 -2.60
CA THR A 27 23.32 16.16 -4.03
C THR A 27 22.57 15.28 -5.03
N LEU A 28 21.57 14.52 -4.59
CA LEU A 28 20.65 13.80 -5.48
C LEU A 28 19.20 14.18 -5.16
N GLU A 29 18.89 15.46 -5.34
CA GLU A 29 17.56 16.04 -5.21
C GLU A 29 16.44 15.09 -5.73
N LYS A 30 15.54 14.62 -4.85
CA LYS A 30 14.19 14.13 -5.19
C LYS A 30 14.06 12.92 -6.15
N LEU A 31 14.88 11.88 -6.14
CA LEU A 31 14.56 10.76 -7.05
C LEU A 31 13.43 9.89 -6.49
N THR A 32 12.16 10.08 -6.91
CA THR A 32 11.11 9.05 -6.83
C THR A 32 10.95 8.37 -5.44
N TYR A 33 10.29 9.02 -4.48
CA TYR A 33 10.25 8.62 -3.04
C TYR A 33 10.06 7.11 -2.74
N LEU A 34 9.27 6.41 -3.55
CA LEU A 34 9.35 4.96 -3.65
C LEU A 34 10.12 4.60 -4.92
N LYS A 35 11.18 3.78 -4.80
CA LYS A 35 11.81 3.15 -5.97
C LYS A 35 10.70 2.60 -6.87
N LYS A 36 10.79 2.80 -8.19
CA LYS A 36 9.75 2.40 -9.16
C LYS A 36 9.28 0.96 -8.92
N GLU A 37 10.22 0.06 -8.65
CA GLU A 37 9.97 -1.34 -8.29
C GLU A 37 9.10 -1.50 -7.02
N CYS A 38 9.34 -0.72 -5.97
CA CYS A 38 8.51 -0.73 -4.76
C CYS A 38 7.08 -0.25 -5.07
N LYS A 39 6.92 0.77 -5.92
CA LYS A 39 5.61 1.25 -6.37
C LYS A 39 4.87 0.20 -7.22
N ASP A 40 5.57 -0.44 -8.14
CA ASP A 40 4.99 -1.47 -9.02
C ASP A 40 4.59 -2.71 -8.20
N ASN A 41 5.43 -3.15 -7.26
CA ASN A 41 5.10 -4.23 -6.34
C ASN A 41 3.91 -3.88 -5.43
N LEU A 42 3.88 -2.66 -4.87
CA LEU A 42 2.72 -2.18 -4.09
C LEU A 42 1.45 -2.22 -4.93
N LYS A 43 1.50 -1.73 -6.17
CA LYS A 43 0.34 -1.75 -7.08
C LYS A 43 -0.13 -3.18 -7.36
N THR A 44 0.78 -4.12 -7.66
CA THR A 44 0.43 -5.53 -7.89
C THR A 44 -0.30 -6.13 -6.69
N LYS A 45 0.24 -5.94 -5.47
CA LYS A 45 -0.40 -6.43 -4.24
C LYS A 45 -1.78 -5.82 -4.00
N LEU A 46 -1.95 -4.54 -4.31
CA LEU A 46 -3.25 -3.86 -4.17
C LEU A 46 -4.26 -4.33 -5.22
N VAL A 47 -3.82 -4.64 -6.45
CA VAL A 47 -4.67 -5.26 -7.49
C VAL A 47 -5.13 -6.64 -7.02
N GLU A 48 -4.22 -7.49 -6.54
CA GLU A 48 -4.56 -8.81 -5.99
C GLU A 48 -5.56 -8.70 -4.84
N ARG A 49 -5.34 -7.75 -3.93
CA ARG A 49 -6.24 -7.49 -2.81
C ARG A 49 -7.62 -6.98 -3.24
N CYS A 50 -7.71 -6.12 -4.24
CA CYS A 50 -9.02 -5.73 -4.77
C CYS A 50 -9.73 -6.94 -5.41
N ALA A 51 -9.00 -7.80 -6.13
CA ALA A 51 -9.55 -8.99 -6.77
C ALA A 51 -10.11 -10.05 -5.78
N GLU A 52 -9.70 -10.01 -4.51
CA GLU A 52 -10.31 -10.83 -3.44
C GLU A 52 -11.75 -10.38 -3.11
N SER A 53 -12.13 -9.15 -3.44
CA SER A 53 -13.47 -8.63 -3.21
C SER A 53 -14.46 -9.18 -4.26
N PRO A 54 -15.61 -9.73 -3.86
CA PRO A 54 -16.63 -10.18 -4.81
C PRO A 54 -17.35 -9.03 -5.54
N PHE A 55 -17.20 -7.78 -5.07
CA PHE A 55 -17.96 -6.63 -5.58
C PHE A 55 -17.10 -5.45 -6.05
N LEU A 56 -15.84 -5.35 -5.61
CA LEU A 56 -14.94 -4.22 -5.89
C LEU A 56 -13.59 -4.76 -6.37
N THR A 57 -13.56 -5.37 -7.54
CA THR A 57 -12.43 -6.17 -8.03
C THR A 57 -11.29 -5.31 -8.58
N GLN A 58 -11.56 -4.07 -8.99
CA GLN A 58 -10.58 -3.23 -9.66
C GLN A 58 -9.91 -2.25 -8.71
N LEU A 59 -8.59 -2.09 -8.84
CA LEU A 59 -7.85 -1.01 -8.21
C LEU A 59 -8.06 0.29 -8.99
N VAL A 60 -8.74 1.25 -8.38
CA VAL A 60 -9.12 2.52 -9.01
C VAL A 60 -8.14 3.64 -8.68
N GLU A 61 -7.70 3.72 -7.42
CA GLU A 61 -6.87 4.82 -6.93
C GLU A 61 -5.89 4.32 -5.87
N VAL A 62 -4.69 4.90 -5.83
CA VAL A 62 -3.74 4.72 -4.73
C VAL A 62 -3.24 6.10 -4.31
N ASP A 63 -3.56 6.49 -3.08
CA ASP A 63 -3.07 7.72 -2.46
C ASP A 63 -2.14 7.35 -1.30
N VAL A 64 -0.88 7.10 -1.66
CA VAL A 64 0.18 6.72 -0.74
C VAL A 64 0.38 7.79 0.33
N SER A 65 0.25 9.08 -0.02
CA SER A 65 0.44 10.21 0.92
C SER A 65 -0.63 10.28 2.01
N LYS A 66 -1.82 9.74 1.73
CA LYS A 66 -2.94 9.63 2.68
C LYS A 66 -3.14 8.20 3.18
N CYS A 67 -2.15 7.33 3.00
CA CYS A 67 -2.18 5.96 3.47
C CYS A 67 -3.44 5.18 3.10
N LYS A 68 -3.94 5.39 1.87
CA LYS A 68 -5.18 4.75 1.41
C LYS A 68 -5.15 4.37 -0.07
N TYR A 69 -6.03 3.46 -0.43
CA TYR A 69 -6.29 3.06 -1.82
C TYR A 69 -7.79 2.83 -2.01
N LYS A 70 -8.28 2.86 -3.25
CA LYS A 70 -9.68 2.65 -3.60
C LYS A 70 -9.81 1.41 -4.48
N CYS A 71 -10.63 0.45 -4.05
CA CYS A 71 -11.15 -0.56 -4.95
C CYS A 71 -12.54 -0.15 -5.44
N GLY A 72 -12.90 -0.48 -6.67
CA GLY A 72 -14.17 -0.08 -7.25
C GLY A 72 -14.48 -0.76 -8.56
N GLU A 73 -15.60 -0.35 -9.15
CA GLU A 73 -16.06 -0.79 -10.45
C GLU A 73 -16.60 0.41 -11.23
N GLU A 74 -16.38 0.41 -12.53
CA GLU A 74 -17.04 1.31 -13.47
C GLU A 74 -17.83 0.48 -14.46
N HIS A 75 -19.10 0.82 -14.63
CA HIS A 75 -20.00 0.18 -15.58
C HIS A 75 -20.63 1.25 -16.46
N ASP A 76 -20.46 1.08 -17.77
CA ASP A 76 -21.09 1.91 -18.78
C ASP A 76 -21.65 1.01 -19.89
N ASN A 77 -22.96 0.99 -20.06
CA ASN A 77 -23.63 0.27 -21.14
C ASN A 77 -24.24 1.21 -22.20
N GLY A 78 -23.83 2.48 -22.22
CA GLY A 78 -24.33 3.51 -23.13
C GLY A 78 -25.69 4.10 -22.75
N ARG A 79 -26.38 3.56 -21.73
CA ARG A 79 -27.64 4.10 -21.17
C ARG A 79 -27.53 4.45 -19.70
N ILE A 80 -26.81 3.62 -18.94
CA ILE A 80 -26.60 3.76 -17.51
C ILE A 80 -25.10 3.74 -17.26
N ARG A 81 -24.65 4.74 -16.52
CA ARG A 81 -23.30 4.82 -15.98
C ARG A 81 -23.37 4.64 -14.47
N GLY A 82 -22.58 3.71 -13.96
CA GLY A 82 -22.43 3.45 -12.54
C GLY A 82 -20.96 3.44 -12.17
N THR A 83 -20.63 4.15 -11.10
CA THR A 83 -19.34 3.99 -10.43
C THR A 83 -19.60 3.53 -9.01
N SER A 84 -18.85 2.52 -8.57
CA SER A 84 -18.84 2.07 -7.19
C SER A 84 -17.40 2.07 -6.68
N GLY A 85 -17.23 2.23 -5.37
CA GLY A 85 -15.91 2.10 -4.80
C GLY A 85 -15.84 2.46 -3.33
N GLN A 86 -14.83 1.91 -2.67
CA GLN A 86 -14.57 2.09 -1.26
C GLN A 86 -13.09 2.34 -1.04
N TYR A 87 -12.78 3.28 -0.14
CA TYR A 87 -11.42 3.50 0.32
C TYR A 87 -11.05 2.52 1.44
N PHE A 88 -9.84 2.00 1.36
CA PHE A 88 -9.21 1.12 2.32
C PHE A 88 -7.88 1.71 2.78
N LYS A 89 -7.46 1.40 4.01
CA LYS A 89 -6.16 1.82 4.55
C LYS A 89 -5.03 0.98 3.95
N LEU A 90 -3.91 1.61 3.61
CA LEU A 90 -2.66 0.90 3.35
C LEU A 90 -2.20 0.19 4.62
N LYS A 91 -1.48 -0.92 4.45
CA LYS A 91 -0.96 -1.70 5.56
C LYS A 91 0.04 -0.87 6.37
N ASP A 92 0.03 -1.05 7.68
CA ASP A 92 1.03 -0.45 8.56
C ASP A 92 2.45 -0.80 8.10
N GLY A 93 3.34 0.19 8.16
CA GLY A 93 4.71 0.09 7.66
C GLY A 93 4.87 0.33 6.15
N THR A 94 3.78 0.58 5.40
CA THR A 94 3.90 0.98 3.99
C THR A 94 4.58 2.36 3.92
N PRO A 95 5.70 2.52 3.18
CA PRO A 95 6.36 3.81 3.06
C PRO A 95 5.44 4.85 2.38
N CYS A 96 5.27 6.03 2.99
CA CYS A 96 4.33 7.06 2.53
C CYS A 96 4.87 8.49 2.38
N GLY A 97 6.13 8.74 2.75
CA GLY A 97 6.87 9.98 2.53
C GLY A 97 8.30 9.84 3.07
N LEU A 98 9.22 10.77 2.78
CA LEU A 98 10.63 10.63 3.20
C LEU A 98 10.70 10.31 4.70
N ASP A 99 11.27 9.15 5.04
CA ASP A 99 11.35 8.60 6.41
C ASP A 99 10.01 8.47 7.15
N LYS A 100 8.90 8.33 6.40
CA LYS A 100 7.54 8.16 6.90
C LYS A 100 6.92 6.85 6.45
N VAL A 101 6.10 6.30 7.33
CA VAL A 101 5.32 5.09 7.06
C VAL A 101 3.87 5.27 7.48
N CYS A 102 2.99 4.46 6.89
CA CYS A 102 1.60 4.39 7.30
C CYS A 102 1.48 3.70 8.65
N ILE A 103 0.72 4.30 9.56
CA ILE A 103 0.33 3.74 10.86
C ILE A 103 -1.14 4.10 11.09
N ASP A 104 -1.99 3.08 11.22
CA ASP A 104 -3.44 3.22 11.38
C ASP A 104 -4.11 4.13 10.32
N GLY A 105 -3.57 4.13 9.10
CA GLY A 105 -4.08 4.94 7.99
C GLY A 105 -3.68 6.42 8.03
N PHE A 106 -2.75 6.80 8.89
CA PHE A 106 -2.09 8.12 8.89
C PHE A 106 -0.60 7.95 8.58
N TYR A 107 0.06 9.03 8.14
CA TYR A 107 1.52 9.04 8.08
C TYR A 107 2.09 9.36 9.47
N ASN A 108 3.15 8.66 9.85
CA ASN A 108 4.01 8.99 10.98
C ASN A 108 5.41 9.27 10.44
#